data_AF-A0A7V1HDW3-F1
#
_entry.id   AF-A0A7V1HDW3-F1
#
_cell.length_a   1.000
_cell.length_b   1.000
_cell.length_c   1.000
_cell.angle_alpha   90.00
_cell.angle_beta   90.00
_cell.angle_gamma   90.00
#
_symmetry.space_group_name_H-M   'P 1'
#
loop_
_entity.id
_entity.type
_entity.pdbx_description
1 polymer ?
#
loop_
_entity_poly.entity_id
_entity_poly.type
_entity_poly.pdbx_seq_one_letter_code
_entity_poly.pdbx_strand_id
1 'polypeptide(L)'
;MGIGIDKDSNMITRVTATTGKDHDSTHFADVADPSARAVTADKGYDSPHNFKLLKERKQNAAIMVKRRKGKCRGHMKARYPDQKEYQIYYRLKKFRSYIEKIFGTAKQWYGLARARYHGLVKMKIQATMTMMAINLKRMVTLDNCLQT
;
A
#
# COMPACT_ATOMS: atom_id res chain seq x y z
N MET A 1 -9.06 -0.42 -5.39
CA MET A 1 -7.92 0.36 -5.93
C MET A 1 -6.77 0.26 -4.95
N GLY A 2 -5.59 -0.14 -5.42
CA GLY A 2 -4.36 -0.19 -4.63
C GLY A 2 -3.30 0.76 -5.19
N ILE A 3 -2.42 1.25 -4.32
CA ILE A 3 -1.28 2.10 -4.69
C ILE A 3 -0.01 1.59 -4.01
N GLY A 4 1.10 1.65 -4.75
CA GLY A 4 2.44 1.39 -4.26
C GLY A 4 3.16 2.72 -4.07
N ILE A 5 3.84 2.89 -2.95
CA ILE A 5 4.56 4.11 -2.61
C ILE A 5 5.98 3.74 -2.24
N ASP A 6 6.94 4.49 -2.77
CA ASP A 6 8.32 4.44 -2.31
C ASP A 6 8.46 5.21 -0.99
N LYS A 7 9.04 4.55 0.02
CA LYS A 7 9.15 5.08 1.38
C LYS A 7 10.02 6.33 1.44
N ASP A 8 11.08 6.39 0.64
CA ASP A 8 12.13 7.38 0.82
C ASP A 8 11.76 8.70 0.12
N SER A 9 11.22 8.62 -1.10
CA SER A 9 10.73 9.78 -1.85
C SER A 9 9.28 10.19 -1.51
N ASN A 10 8.48 9.26 -0.95
CA ASN A 10 7.01 9.34 -0.91
C ASN A 10 6.37 9.47 -2.30
N MET A 11 7.03 8.96 -3.34
CA MET A 11 6.45 8.91 -4.69
C MET A 11 5.59 7.68 -4.87
N ILE A 12 4.49 7.85 -5.61
CA ILE A 12 3.62 6.75 -5.99
C ILE A 12 4.27 6.05 -7.18
N THR A 13 4.61 4.77 -7.02
CA THR A 13 5.28 3.96 -8.05
C THR A 13 4.30 3.13 -8.86
N ARG A 14 3.19 2.71 -8.24
CA ARG A 14 2.20 1.80 -8.85
C ARG A 14 0.79 2.23 -8.50
N VAL A 15 -0.13 2.09 -9.45
CA VAL A 15 -1.56 2.35 -9.27
C VAL A 15 -2.36 1.24 -9.96
N THR A 16 -3.22 0.57 -9.20
CA THR A 16 -4.09 -0.50 -9.71
C THR A 16 -5.54 -0.19 -9.36
N ALA A 17 -6.40 -0.13 -10.36
CA ALA A 17 -7.85 -0.06 -10.18
C ALA A 17 -8.46 -1.43 -10.42
N THR A 18 -9.32 -1.85 -9.50
CA THR A 18 -9.89 -3.20 -9.44
C THR A 18 -11.40 -3.07 -9.30
N THR A 19 -12.14 -4.10 -9.71
CA THR A 19 -13.58 -4.11 -9.48
C THR A 19 -13.88 -4.38 -8.01
N GLY A 20 -15.06 -3.98 -7.53
CA GLY A 20 -15.49 -4.28 -6.16
C GLY A 20 -15.78 -5.77 -5.92
N LYS A 21 -15.76 -6.60 -6.96
CA LYS A 21 -15.99 -8.05 -6.89
C LYS A 21 -14.72 -8.80 -6.47
N ASP A 22 -13.56 -8.28 -6.84
CA ASP A 22 -12.28 -8.93 -6.57
C ASP A 22 -11.81 -8.61 -5.15
N HIS A 23 -11.32 -9.63 -4.44
CA HIS A 23 -10.74 -9.41 -3.11
C HIS A 23 -9.41 -8.66 -3.22
N ASP A 24 -9.24 -7.61 -2.42
CA ASP A 24 -8.02 -6.79 -2.36
C ASP A 24 -6.73 -7.63 -2.18
N SER A 25 -6.82 -8.76 -1.46
CA SER A 25 -5.69 -9.67 -1.25
C SER A 25 -5.06 -10.19 -2.54
N THR A 26 -5.84 -10.26 -3.63
CA THR A 26 -5.43 -10.84 -4.92
C THR A 26 -4.56 -9.87 -5.73
N HIS A 27 -4.70 -8.56 -5.48
CA HIS A 27 -4.00 -7.51 -6.23
C HIS A 27 -2.71 -7.03 -5.55
N PHE A 28 -2.29 -7.72 -4.49
CA PHE A 28 -1.06 -7.38 -3.79
C PHE A 28 0.16 -7.42 -4.71
N ALA A 29 0.25 -8.43 -5.57
CA ALA A 29 1.37 -8.61 -6.49
C ALA A 29 1.49 -7.47 -7.52
N ASP A 30 0.36 -6.87 -7.91
CA ASP A 30 0.30 -5.78 -8.88
C ASP A 30 0.87 -4.48 -8.31
N VAL A 31 0.71 -4.30 -6.99
CA VAL A 31 0.97 -3.06 -6.27
C VAL A 31 2.31 -3.10 -5.53
N ALA A 32 2.69 -4.27 -5.00
CA ALA A 32 3.94 -4.46 -4.27
C ALA A 32 5.14 -4.44 -5.22
N ASP A 33 6.02 -3.47 -5.02
CA ASP A 33 7.24 -3.34 -5.81
C ASP A 33 8.17 -4.55 -5.61
N PRO A 34 8.54 -5.29 -6.68
CA PRO A 34 9.46 -6.43 -6.57
C PRO A 34 10.86 -6.06 -6.08
N SER A 35 11.33 -4.82 -6.30
CA SER A 35 12.66 -4.35 -5.86
C SER A 35 12.70 -3.89 -4.40
N ALA A 36 11.56 -3.71 -3.75
CA ALA A 36 11.54 -3.18 -2.39
C ALA A 36 12.20 -4.15 -1.39
N ARG A 37 13.00 -3.64 -0.45
CA ARG A 37 13.57 -4.48 0.62
C ARG A 37 12.51 -4.94 1.63
N ALA A 38 11.45 -4.16 1.79
CA ALA A 38 10.37 -4.43 2.73
C ALA A 38 9.05 -3.87 2.23
N VAL A 39 7.94 -4.53 2.58
CA VAL A 39 6.59 -4.12 2.16
C VAL A 39 5.66 -4.01 3.36
N THR A 40 5.10 -2.82 3.56
CA THR A 40 4.04 -2.55 4.54
C THR A 40 2.69 -2.54 3.85
N ALA A 41 1.68 -3.19 4.43
CA ALA A 41 0.35 -3.25 3.83
C ALA A 41 -0.78 -3.33 4.86
N ASP A 42 -1.98 -2.99 4.38
CA ASP A 42 -3.22 -3.08 5.15
C ASP A 42 -3.67 -4.52 5.45
N LYS A 43 -4.60 -4.65 6.40
CA LYS A 43 -5.17 -5.93 6.84
C LYS A 43 -5.88 -6.70 5.72
N GLY A 44 -6.31 -6.00 4.65
CA GLY A 44 -6.92 -6.60 3.47
C GLY A 44 -5.97 -7.52 2.72
N TYR A 45 -4.66 -7.31 2.87
CA TYR A 45 -3.60 -8.10 2.22
C TYR A 45 -3.10 -9.27 3.08
N ASP A 46 -3.68 -9.50 4.27
CA ASP A 46 -3.32 -10.62 5.15
C ASP A 46 -3.79 -11.97 4.58
N SER A 47 -3.01 -12.50 3.64
CA SER A 47 -3.22 -13.80 2.99
C SER A 47 -1.94 -14.62 3.02
N PRO A 48 -2.00 -15.95 3.29
CA PRO A 48 -0.82 -16.82 3.19
C PRO A 48 -0.10 -16.71 1.85
N HIS A 49 -0.83 -16.51 0.75
CA HIS A 49 -0.26 -16.34 -0.58
C HIS A 49 0.66 -15.11 -0.66
N ASN A 50 0.26 -13.98 -0.07
CA ASN A 50 1.05 -12.74 -0.10
C ASN A 50 2.33 -12.87 0.76
N PHE A 51 2.26 -13.57 1.89
CA PHE A 51 3.46 -13.87 2.68
C PHE A 51 4.42 -14.81 1.94
N LYS A 52 3.89 -15.79 1.19
CA LYS A 52 4.71 -16.65 0.33
C LYS A 52 5.41 -15.84 -0.76
N LEU A 53 4.69 -14.95 -1.44
CA LEU A 53 5.24 -14.05 -2.46
C LEU A 53 6.38 -13.18 -1.90
N LEU A 54 6.19 -12.56 -0.73
CA LEU A 54 7.23 -11.74 -0.10
C LEU A 54 8.46 -12.56 0.29
N LYS A 55 8.25 -13.80 0.76
CA LYS A 55 9.34 -14.73 1.09
C LYS A 55 10.13 -15.15 -0.15
N GLU A 56 9.46 -15.46 -1.25
CA GLU A 56 10.08 -15.77 -2.55
C GLU A 56 10.90 -14.60 -3.07
N ARG A 57 10.38 -13.38 -2.93
CA ARG A 57 11.08 -12.13 -3.28
C ARG A 57 12.15 -11.71 -2.27
N LYS A 58 12.34 -12.45 -1.17
CA LYS A 58 13.27 -12.11 -0.05
C LYS A 58 13.01 -10.73 0.55
N GLN A 59 11.74 -10.32 0.61
CA GLN A 59 11.31 -9.02 1.14
C GLN A 59 10.80 -9.17 2.59
N ASN A 60 11.14 -8.21 3.44
CA ASN A 60 10.59 -8.17 4.80
C ASN A 60 9.10 -7.79 4.75
N ALA A 61 8.25 -8.60 5.40
CA ALA A 61 6.81 -8.35 5.44
C ALA A 61 6.42 -7.50 6.66
N ALA A 62 5.56 -6.50 6.42
CA ALA A 62 4.91 -5.70 7.45
C ALA A 62 3.42 -5.51 7.15
N ILE A 63 2.73 -6.61 6.85
CA ILE A 63 1.29 -6.68 6.60
C ILE A 63 0.55 -6.73 7.93
N MET A 64 -0.45 -5.86 8.12
CA MET A 64 -1.32 -5.88 9.29
C MET A 64 -2.07 -7.21 9.41
N VAL A 65 -2.01 -7.82 10.59
CA VAL A 65 -2.69 -9.10 10.82
C VAL A 65 -4.19 -8.89 11.08
N LYS A 66 -5.03 -9.59 10.31
CA LYS A 66 -6.48 -9.58 10.47
C LYS A 66 -6.87 -10.42 11.68
N ARG A 67 -7.58 -9.81 12.64
CA ARG A 67 -8.19 -10.55 13.75
C ARG A 67 -9.36 -11.38 13.23
N ARG A 68 -9.30 -12.70 13.39
CA ARG A 68 -10.39 -13.61 13.00
C ARG A 68 -11.37 -13.79 14.16
N LYS A 69 -12.67 -13.72 13.87
CA LYS A 69 -13.76 -13.91 14.85
C LYS A 69 -13.63 -15.34 15.44
N GLY A 70 -13.76 -15.48 16.76
CA GLY A 70 -13.68 -16.78 17.44
C GLY A 70 -12.28 -17.34 17.72
N LYS A 71 -11.19 -16.70 17.27
CA LYS A 71 -9.82 -17.12 17.63
C LYS A 71 -9.20 -16.18 18.67
N CYS A 72 -8.92 -16.70 19.86
CA CYS A 72 -8.19 -15.99 20.91
C CYS A 72 -6.70 -15.83 20.57
N ARG A 73 -6.05 -14.91 21.30
CA ARG A 73 -4.64 -14.46 21.26
C ARG A 73 -3.65 -15.39 20.52
N GLY A 74 -2.89 -14.84 19.56
CA GLY A 74 -1.82 -15.58 18.85
C GLY A 74 -1.64 -15.23 17.37
N HIS A 75 -2.58 -14.50 16.76
CA HIS A 75 -2.57 -14.17 15.32
C HIS A 75 -1.27 -13.53 14.84
N MET A 76 -0.68 -12.68 15.68
CA MET A 76 0.60 -12.06 15.36
C MET A 76 1.73 -13.09 15.32
N LYS A 77 1.83 -13.96 16.34
CA LYS A 77 2.85 -15.02 16.39
C LYS A 77 2.69 -16.03 15.25
N ALA A 78 1.47 -16.22 14.73
CA ALA A 78 1.24 -17.08 13.58
C ALA A 78 1.77 -16.49 12.26
N ARG A 79 1.90 -15.16 12.14
CA ARG A 79 2.44 -14.48 10.95
C ARG A 79 3.90 -14.08 11.10
N TYR A 80 4.29 -13.69 12.31
CA TYR A 80 5.61 -13.24 12.70
C TYR A 80 6.02 -14.02 13.97
N PRO A 81 6.42 -15.30 13.82
CA PRO A 81 6.78 -16.15 14.95
C PRO A 81 8.06 -15.70 15.63
N ASP A 82 9.02 -15.19 14.86
CA ASP A 82 10.33 -14.81 15.36
C ASP A 82 10.33 -13.41 15.98
N GLN A 83 11.08 -13.24 17.07
CA GLN A 83 11.22 -11.94 17.73
C GLN A 83 11.86 -10.89 16.82
N LYS A 84 12.77 -11.30 15.92
CA LYS A 84 13.40 -10.41 14.93
C LYS A 84 12.37 -9.90 13.91
N GLU A 85 11.56 -10.79 13.34
CA GLU A 85 10.49 -10.43 12.39
C GLU A 85 9.45 -9.52 13.04
N TYR A 86 9.08 -9.83 14.28
CA TYR A 86 8.17 -8.99 15.06
C TYR A 86 8.71 -7.56 15.26
N GLN A 87 10.00 -7.41 15.58
CA GLN A 87 10.62 -6.09 15.68
C GLN A 87 10.63 -5.34 14.34
N ILE A 88 10.94 -6.03 13.24
CA ILE A 88 10.92 -5.47 11.88
C ILE A 88 9.50 -4.98 11.55
N TYR A 89 8.47 -5.80 11.80
CA TYR A 89 7.07 -5.43 11.64
C TYR A 89 6.73 -4.15 12.40
N TYR A 90 7.10 -4.05 13.68
CA TYR A 90 6.80 -2.87 14.51
C TYR A 90 7.47 -1.58 14.04
N ARG A 91 8.68 -1.69 13.45
CA ARG A 91 9.38 -0.54 12.86
C ARG A 91 8.70 -0.12 11.56
N LEU A 92 8.35 -1.08 10.71
CA LEU A 92 7.84 -0.82 9.36
C LEU A 92 6.36 -0.43 9.31
N LYS A 93 5.53 -0.92 10.25
CA LYS A 93 4.08 -0.61 10.27
C LYS A 93 3.79 0.89 10.34
N LYS A 94 4.73 1.68 10.86
CA LYS A 94 4.60 3.15 10.99
C LYS A 94 4.50 3.84 9.62
N PHE A 95 5.12 3.27 8.58
CA PHE A 95 5.10 3.85 7.23
C PHE A 95 3.73 3.77 6.53
N ARG A 96 2.74 3.10 7.15
CA ARG A 96 1.39 3.04 6.59
C ARG A 96 0.68 4.40 6.59
N SER A 97 1.01 5.28 7.53
CA SER A 97 0.41 6.62 7.61
C SER A 97 0.66 7.46 6.34
N TYR A 98 1.75 7.21 5.61
CA TYR A 98 2.02 7.87 4.34
C TYR A 98 1.00 7.49 3.26
N ILE A 99 0.62 6.21 3.19
CA ILE A 99 -0.42 5.72 2.28
C ILE A 99 -1.76 6.41 2.63
N GLU A 100 -2.14 6.41 3.90
CA GLU A 100 -3.37 7.04 4.38
C GLU A 100 -3.41 8.54 4.06
N LYS A 101 -2.27 9.23 4.20
CA LYS A 101 -2.13 10.65 3.83
C LYS A 101 -2.37 10.89 2.34
N ILE A 102 -1.76 10.09 1.45
CA ILE A 102 -1.99 10.23 0.00
C ILE A 102 -3.46 9.98 -0.35
N PHE A 103 -4.09 8.95 0.21
CA PHE A 103 -5.51 8.70 0.00
C PHE A 103 -6.39 9.84 0.51
N GLY A 104 -6.06 10.42 1.67
CA GLY A 104 -6.74 11.60 2.20
C GLY A 104 -6.61 12.79 1.26
N THR A 105 -5.40 13.09 0.79
CA THR A 105 -5.14 14.16 -0.19
C THR A 105 -5.91 13.94 -1.49
N ALA A 106 -5.86 12.73 -2.05
CA ALA A 106 -6.55 12.38 -3.29
C ALA A 106 -8.08 12.57 -3.17
N LYS A 107 -8.66 12.18 -2.03
CA LYS A 107 -10.10 12.31 -1.77
C LYS A 107 -10.52 13.76 -1.54
N GLN A 108 -9.78 14.50 -0.71
CA GLN A 108 -10.14 15.85 -0.30
C GLN A 108 -9.90 16.90 -1.40
N TRP A 109 -8.76 16.82 -2.10
CA TRP A 109 -8.32 17.88 -3.01
C TRP A 109 -8.43 17.53 -4.49
N TYR A 110 -8.40 16.23 -4.83
CA TYR A 110 -8.36 15.78 -6.22
C TYR A 110 -9.62 15.03 -6.67
N GLY A 111 -10.71 15.12 -5.88
CA GLY A 111 -12.02 14.60 -6.28
C GLY A 111 -12.15 13.08 -6.31
N LEU A 112 -11.18 12.33 -5.76
CA LEU A 112 -11.24 10.85 -5.72
C LEU A 112 -12.22 10.32 -4.66
N ALA A 113 -12.85 11.20 -3.88
CA ALA A 113 -13.93 10.83 -2.97
C ALA A 113 -15.19 10.34 -3.69
N ARG A 114 -15.38 10.74 -4.96
CA ARG A 114 -16.50 10.33 -5.80
C ARG A 114 -15.99 9.70 -7.08
N ALA A 115 -16.60 8.60 -7.49
CA ALA A 115 -16.41 8.05 -8.82
C ALA A 115 -17.18 8.93 -9.81
N ARG A 116 -16.50 9.93 -10.40
CA ARG A 116 -17.13 10.85 -11.37
C ARG A 116 -17.52 10.12 -12.65
N TYR A 117 -16.74 9.12 -13.02
CA TYR A 117 -16.97 8.31 -14.21
C TYR A 117 -17.36 6.89 -13.84
N HIS A 118 -18.41 6.39 -14.47
CA HIS A 118 -18.85 5.01 -14.32
C HIS A 118 -18.04 4.08 -15.24
N GLY A 119 -17.71 2.91 -14.72
CA GLY A 119 -16.94 1.88 -15.42
C GLY A 119 -15.47 1.83 -14.99
N LEU A 120 -14.92 0.61 -14.95
CA LEU A 120 -13.58 0.33 -14.44
C LEU A 120 -12.49 1.12 -15.18
N VAL A 121 -12.57 1.18 -16.52
CA VAL A 121 -11.59 1.87 -17.36
C VAL A 121 -11.54 3.37 -17.03
N LYS A 122 -12.71 4.02 -16.96
CA LYS A 122 -12.77 5.46 -16.69
C LYS A 122 -12.34 5.79 -15.26
N MET A 123 -12.70 4.94 -14.29
CA MET A 123 -12.22 5.07 -12.91
C MET A 123 -10.71 4.87 -12.80
N LYS A 124 -10.14 3.93 -13.57
CA LYS A 124 -8.69 3.73 -13.66
C LYS A 124 -7.98 4.97 -14.20
N ILE A 125 -8.53 5.59 -15.24
CA ILE A 125 -8.00 6.84 -15.79
C ILE A 125 -8.05 7.95 -14.74
N GLN A 126 -9.21 8.16 -14.10
CA GLN A 126 -9.37 9.16 -13.03
C GLN A 126 -8.33 8.96 -11.92
N ALA A 127 -8.22 7.74 -11.40
CA ALA A 127 -7.24 7.41 -10.37
C ALA A 127 -5.80 7.66 -10.81
N THR A 128 -5.43 7.22 -12.01
CA THR A 128 -4.06 7.34 -12.52
C THR A 128 -3.68 8.81 -12.70
N MET A 129 -4.56 9.62 -13.30
CA MET A 129 -4.34 11.06 -13.48
C MET A 129 -4.23 11.77 -12.12
N THR A 130 -5.07 11.44 -11.15
CA THR A 130 -4.98 12.00 -9.79
C THR A 130 -3.63 11.69 -9.14
N MET A 131 -3.17 10.43 -9.22
CA MET A 131 -1.89 10.04 -8.62
C MET A 131 -0.70 10.68 -9.34
N MET A 132 -0.75 10.83 -10.66
CA MET A 132 0.24 11.59 -11.43
C MET A 132 0.32 13.05 -10.97
N ALA A 133 -0.82 13.71 -10.80
CA ALA A 133 -0.86 15.10 -10.33
C ALA A 133 -0.27 15.26 -8.90
N ILE A 134 -0.52 14.29 -8.01
CA ILE A 134 0.08 14.26 -6.67
C ILE A 134 1.60 14.07 -6.77
N ASN A 135 2.08 13.16 -7.63
CA ASN A 135 3.50 12.94 -7.86
C ASN A 135 4.19 14.20 -8.39
N LEU A 136 3.59 14.90 -9.36
CA LEU A 136 4.16 16.13 -9.92
C LEU A 136 4.34 17.21 -8.84
N LYS A 137 3.32 17.42 -7.99
CA LYS A 137 3.42 18.34 -6.86
C LYS A 137 4.52 17.92 -5.88
N ARG A 138 4.67 16.62 -5.65
CA ARG A 138 5.70 16.06 -4.77
C ARG A 138 7.10 16.28 -5.34
N MET A 139 7.32 16.08 -6.64
CA MET A 139 8.60 16.30 -7.30
C MET A 139 9.09 17.74 -7.12
N VAL A 140 8.22 18.73 -7.36
CA VAL A 140 8.56 20.15 -7.15
C VAL A 140 8.93 20.42 -5.69
N THR A 141 8.22 19.79 -4.75
CA THR A 141 8.54 19.95 -3.32
C THR A 141 9.91 19.35 -2.97
N LEU A 142 10.27 18.21 -3.59
CA LEU A 142 11.57 17.56 -3.36
C LEU A 142 12.71 18.37 -3.96
N ASP A 143 12.55 18.89 -5.17
CA ASP A 143 13.56 19.73 -5.84
C ASP A 143 13.88 20.98 -5.01
N ASN A 144 12.84 21.68 -4.53
CA ASN A 144 13.01 22.84 -3.65
C ASN A 144 13.74 22.51 -2.32
N CYS A 145 13.64 21.27 -1.83
CA CYS A 145 14.38 20.83 -0.63
C CYS A 145 15.82 20.42 -0.92
N LEU A 146 16.18 20.12 -2.17
CA LEU A 146 17.54 19.76 -2.57
C LEU A 146 18.39 21.01 -2.92
N GLN A 147 17.73 22.12 -3.25
CA GLN A 147 18.37 23.40 -3.59
C GLN A 147 18.68 24.29 -2.36
N THR A 148 18.18 23.90 -1.17
CA THR A 148 18.41 24.56 0.12
C THR A 148 19.34 23.73 1.00
#